data_AF-A0A1G2Z8F5-F1
#
_entry.id   AF-A0A1G2Z8F5-F1
#
_cell.length_a   1.000
_cell.length_b   1.000
_cell.length_c   1.000
_cell.angle_alpha   90.00
_cell.angle_beta   90.00
_cell.angle_gamma   90.00
#
_symmetry.space_group_name_H-M   'P 1'
#
loop_
_entity.id
_entity.type
_entity.pdbx_description
1 polymer ?
#
loop_
_entity_poly.entity_id
_entity_poly.type
_entity_poly.pdbx_seq_one_letter_code
_entity_poly.pdbx_strand_id
1 'polypeptide(L)'
;MVRLYRAALCLVFSLVLVAVPLPATAEQKAKLPEHRVMAIYFHRTQRCPTCKRISAYIEEGVKDGFAQQIKDKKVSLHLIDYQNKKNEQYAKFYKIAGPTLVIVDVHDNKVTRWAPMPKVWSLVGQKKDFLEYVQEGVRDYLEKKAVASASSDTRK
;
A
#
# COMPACT_ATOMS: atom_id res chain seq x y z
N MET A 1 20.67 -21.38 84.83
CA MET A 1 19.60 -21.95 83.98
C MET A 1 20.10 -21.99 82.56
N VAL A 2 20.06 -23.19 81.97
CA VAL A 2 20.76 -23.63 80.76
C VAL A 2 20.16 -23.02 79.50
N ARG A 3 20.97 -22.45 78.59
CA ARG A 3 20.59 -22.22 77.19
C ARG A 3 21.45 -23.10 76.30
N LEU A 4 20.79 -24.10 75.72
CA LEU A 4 21.30 -25.10 74.80
C LEU A 4 21.56 -24.51 73.40
N TYR A 5 22.63 -24.99 72.77
CA TYR A 5 22.99 -24.77 71.38
C TYR A 5 21.96 -25.33 70.40
N ARG A 6 21.70 -24.64 69.29
CA ARG A 6 21.38 -25.30 68.00
C ARG A 6 22.01 -24.55 66.84
N ALA A 7 22.92 -25.24 66.16
CA ALA A 7 23.42 -24.90 64.84
C ALA A 7 22.32 -25.07 63.78
N ALA A 8 22.28 -24.17 62.79
CA ALA A 8 21.64 -24.39 61.49
C ALA A 8 22.26 -23.39 60.51
N LEU A 9 23.33 -23.79 59.82
CA LEU A 9 23.31 -24.27 58.44
C LEU A 9 23.05 -23.13 57.44
N CYS A 10 24.15 -22.60 56.90
CA CYS A 10 24.17 -21.72 55.73
C CYS A 10 23.46 -22.40 54.55
N LEU A 11 22.32 -21.87 54.14
CA LEU A 11 21.75 -22.10 52.80
C LEU A 11 21.71 -20.77 52.07
N VAL A 12 22.86 -20.44 51.46
CA VAL A 12 22.97 -19.32 50.53
C VAL A 12 22.41 -19.82 49.21
N PHE A 13 21.11 -19.64 48.99
CA PHE A 13 20.45 -19.95 47.73
C PHE A 13 20.93 -18.93 46.68
N SER A 14 22.01 -19.28 45.98
CA SER A 14 22.56 -18.45 44.90
C SER A 14 21.55 -18.40 43.76
N LEU A 15 20.91 -17.26 43.59
CA LEU A 15 20.06 -16.94 42.45
C LEU A 15 20.95 -16.81 41.22
N VAL A 16 21.21 -17.92 40.53
CA VAL A 16 21.89 -17.90 39.23
C VAL A 16 20.90 -17.34 38.21
N LEU A 17 21.04 -16.04 37.92
CA LEU A 17 20.43 -15.41 36.74
C LEU A 17 21.04 -16.05 35.49
N VAL A 18 20.39 -17.10 34.98
CA VAL A 18 20.67 -17.61 33.63
C VAL A 18 20.10 -16.58 32.65
N ALA A 19 20.96 -15.66 32.21
CA ALA A 19 20.65 -14.77 31.10
C ALA A 19 20.54 -15.63 29.83
N VAL A 20 19.33 -16.08 29.51
CA VAL A 20 19.04 -16.73 28.23
C VAL A 20 19.13 -15.65 27.15
N PRO A 21 20.12 -15.70 26.24
CA PRO A 21 20.17 -14.75 25.14
C PRO A 21 18.98 -15.01 24.24
N LEU A 22 18.03 -14.06 24.19
CA LEU A 22 17.00 -14.06 23.15
C LEU A 22 17.72 -13.99 21.79
N PRO A 23 17.51 -14.94 20.87
CA PRO A 23 18.00 -14.80 19.52
C PRO A 23 17.28 -13.61 18.90
N ALA A 24 18.01 -12.50 18.73
CA ALA A 24 17.61 -11.39 17.88
C ALA A 24 17.43 -11.96 16.48
N THR A 25 16.19 -12.26 16.11
CA THR A 25 15.86 -12.66 14.75
C THR A 25 16.14 -11.43 13.90
N ALA A 26 17.25 -11.45 13.16
CA ALA A 26 17.57 -10.39 12.22
C ALA A 26 16.40 -10.32 11.23
N GLU A 27 15.60 -9.26 11.34
CA GLU A 27 14.45 -9.01 10.49
C GLU A 27 14.99 -8.78 9.07
N GLN A 28 15.05 -9.84 8.27
CA GLN A 28 15.41 -9.74 6.86
C GLN A 28 14.35 -8.86 6.19
N LYS A 29 14.73 -7.61 5.90
CA LYS A 29 13.90 -6.67 5.16
C LYS A 29 13.58 -7.29 3.80
N ALA A 30 12.39 -7.87 3.67
CA ALA A 30 11.98 -8.61 2.49
C ALA A 30 12.14 -7.72 1.25
N LYS A 31 12.98 -8.17 0.30
CA LYS A 31 13.24 -7.47 -0.96
C LYS A 31 11.93 -7.32 -1.74
N LEU A 32 11.61 -6.10 -2.16
CA LEU A 32 10.45 -5.86 -3.01
C LEU A 32 10.68 -6.44 -4.42
N PRO A 33 9.62 -6.87 -5.12
CA PRO A 33 9.73 -7.25 -6.53
C PRO A 33 10.33 -6.12 -7.37
N GLU A 34 11.13 -6.53 -8.37
CA GLU A 34 11.76 -5.62 -9.33
C GLU A 34 10.71 -4.80 -10.07
N HIS A 35 9.71 -5.48 -10.63
CA HIS A 35 8.54 -4.88 -11.28
C HIS A 35 7.31 -5.00 -10.37
N ARG A 36 6.63 -3.88 -10.16
CA ARG A 36 5.36 -3.81 -9.44
C ARG A 36 4.49 -2.65 -9.92
N VAL A 37 3.19 -2.80 -9.72
CA VAL A 37 2.18 -1.81 -10.10
C VAL A 37 1.53 -1.23 -8.85
N MET A 38 1.34 0.08 -8.84
CA MET A 38 0.61 0.77 -7.77
C MET A 38 -0.65 1.41 -8.34
N ALA A 39 -1.81 1.07 -7.78
CA ALA A 39 -3.04 1.83 -7.94
C ALA A 39 -3.08 2.90 -6.84
N ILE A 40 -3.09 4.17 -7.22
CA ILE A 40 -3.11 5.28 -6.27
C ILE A 40 -4.37 6.11 -6.53
N TYR A 41 -5.32 6.06 -5.61
CA TYR A 41 -6.49 6.94 -5.65
C TYR A 41 -6.24 8.18 -4.80
N PHE A 42 -6.05 9.30 -5.49
CA PHE A 42 -6.00 10.61 -4.86
C PHE A 42 -7.43 11.06 -4.53
N HIS A 43 -7.73 11.28 -3.25
CA HIS A 43 -9.02 11.78 -2.79
C HIS A 43 -8.89 13.16 -2.12
N ARG A 44 -10.00 13.87 -2.00
CA ARG A 44 -10.09 15.11 -1.21
C ARG A 44 -10.13 14.79 0.29
N THR A 45 -9.76 15.74 1.14
CA THR A 45 -9.95 15.64 2.59
C THR A 45 -11.42 15.44 2.93
N GLN A 46 -12.27 16.33 2.40
CA GLN A 46 -13.72 16.23 2.54
C GLN A 46 -14.28 15.28 1.46
N ARG A 47 -14.80 14.13 1.90
CA ARG A 47 -15.27 13.07 1.00
C ARG A 47 -16.80 13.03 0.93
N CYS A 48 -17.35 13.40 -0.22
CA CYS A 48 -18.77 13.23 -0.53
C CYS A 48 -19.14 11.75 -0.73
N PRO A 49 -20.44 11.40 -0.77
CA PRO A 49 -20.89 10.01 -0.98
C PRO A 49 -20.32 9.37 -2.26
N THR A 50 -20.25 10.13 -3.37
CA THR A 50 -19.67 9.65 -4.63
C THR A 50 -18.18 9.35 -4.49
N CYS A 51 -17.40 10.22 -3.84
CA CYS A 51 -15.97 9.97 -3.57
C CYS A 51 -15.77 8.68 -2.75
N LYS A 52 -16.63 8.41 -1.77
CA LYS A 52 -16.56 7.18 -0.96
C LYS A 52 -16.89 5.95 -1.80
N ARG A 53 -17.92 6.03 -2.65
CA ARG A 53 -18.32 4.94 -3.55
C ARG A 53 -17.23 4.59 -4.55
N ILE A 54 -16.63 5.59 -5.19
CA ILE A 54 -15.51 5.39 -6.12
C ILE A 54 -14.37 4.66 -5.42
N SER A 55 -13.96 5.09 -4.21
CA SER A 55 -12.89 4.39 -3.49
C SER A 55 -13.25 2.95 -3.14
N ALA A 56 -14.49 2.68 -2.72
CA ALA A 56 -14.94 1.33 -2.42
C ALA A 56 -14.86 0.42 -3.66
N TYR A 57 -15.30 0.89 -4.82
CA TYR A 57 -15.21 0.12 -6.05
C TYR A 57 -13.77 -0.05 -6.55
N ILE A 58 -12.89 0.94 -6.34
CA ILE A 58 -11.45 0.78 -6.63
C ILE A 58 -10.84 -0.30 -5.73
N GLU A 59 -11.14 -0.25 -4.44
CA GLU A 59 -10.68 -1.25 -3.48
C GLU A 59 -11.15 -2.66 -3.87
N GLU A 60 -12.43 -2.82 -4.19
CA GLU A 60 -13.01 -4.08 -4.66
C GLU A 60 -12.32 -4.56 -5.93
N GLY A 61 -12.26 -3.72 -6.97
CA GLY A 61 -11.67 -4.08 -8.26
C GLY A 61 -10.21 -4.53 -8.13
N VAL A 62 -9.41 -3.85 -7.30
CA VAL A 62 -8.01 -4.21 -7.07
C VAL A 62 -7.86 -5.45 -6.17
N LYS A 63 -8.59 -5.53 -5.05
CA LYS A 63 -8.46 -6.64 -4.10
C LYS A 63 -8.94 -7.95 -4.70
N ASP A 64 -10.07 -7.94 -5.38
CA ASP A 64 -10.68 -9.14 -5.94
C ASP A 64 -9.95 -9.59 -7.20
N GLY A 65 -9.48 -8.64 -8.02
CA GLY A 65 -8.78 -8.93 -9.28
C GLY A 65 -7.33 -9.38 -9.10
N PHE A 66 -6.68 -9.04 -7.98
CA PHE A 66 -5.22 -9.17 -7.82
C PHE A 66 -4.79 -9.71 -6.44
N ALA A 67 -5.63 -10.49 -5.77
CA ALA A 67 -5.35 -11.01 -4.43
C ALA A 67 -3.98 -11.69 -4.30
N GLN A 68 -3.57 -12.48 -5.30
CA GLN A 68 -2.26 -13.14 -5.29
C GLN A 68 -1.12 -12.14 -5.51
N GLN A 69 -1.27 -11.22 -6.46
CA GLN A 69 -0.24 -10.20 -6.75
C GLN A 69 -0.07 -9.22 -5.59
N ILE A 70 -1.11 -8.98 -4.78
CA ILE A 70 -1.02 -8.23 -3.53
C ILE A 70 -0.20 -9.01 -2.50
N LYS A 71 -0.48 -10.32 -2.31
CA LYS A 71 0.34 -11.18 -1.43
C LYS A 71 1.80 -11.20 -1.85
N ASP A 72 2.05 -11.23 -3.16
CA ASP A 72 3.39 -11.23 -3.76
C ASP A 72 4.04 -9.83 -3.80
N LYS A 73 3.35 -8.78 -3.30
CA LYS A 73 3.79 -7.38 -3.33
C LYS A 73 4.03 -6.80 -4.74
N LYS A 74 3.47 -7.44 -5.78
CA LYS A 74 3.48 -6.99 -7.18
C LYS A 74 2.39 -5.96 -7.47
N VAL A 75 1.30 -5.95 -6.72
CA VAL A 75 0.24 -4.92 -6.80
C VAL A 75 0.07 -4.30 -5.42
N SER A 76 -0.12 -2.98 -5.36
CA SER A 76 -0.51 -2.28 -4.14
C SER A 76 -1.54 -1.19 -4.42
N LEU A 77 -2.42 -0.96 -3.45
CA LEU A 77 -3.43 0.08 -3.50
C LEU A 77 -3.17 1.12 -2.42
N HIS A 78 -3.20 2.40 -2.80
CA HIS A 78 -2.98 3.52 -1.90
C HIS A 78 -4.12 4.54 -2.05
N LEU A 79 -4.69 4.98 -0.93
CA LEU A 79 -5.65 6.08 -0.88
C LEU A 79 -4.93 7.29 -0.28
N ILE A 80 -4.76 8.35 -1.08
CA ILE A 80 -3.97 9.52 -0.70
C ILE A 80 -4.85 10.76 -0.68
N ASP A 81 -4.92 11.43 0.47
CA ASP A 81 -5.49 12.77 0.53
C ASP A 81 -4.55 13.78 -0.16
N TYR A 82 -4.90 14.22 -1.36
CA TYR A 82 -4.04 15.13 -2.13
C TYR A 82 -4.05 16.57 -1.63
N GLN A 83 -5.01 16.94 -0.77
CA GLN A 83 -5.10 18.27 -0.18
C GLN A 83 -4.27 18.40 1.11
N ASN A 84 -3.83 17.26 1.67
CA ASN A 84 -2.94 17.27 2.81
C ASN A 84 -1.53 17.70 2.38
N LYS A 85 -0.97 18.73 3.05
CA LYS A 85 0.38 19.26 2.78
C LYS A 85 1.47 18.20 2.74
N LYS A 86 1.36 17.13 3.54
CA LYS A 86 2.34 16.02 3.55
C LYS A 86 2.42 15.26 2.21
N ASN A 87 1.38 15.37 1.38
CA ASN A 87 1.24 14.68 0.10
C ASN A 87 1.40 15.63 -1.11
N GLU A 88 1.72 16.91 -0.89
CA GLU A 88 1.77 17.94 -1.93
C GLU A 88 2.74 17.56 -3.07
N GLN A 89 3.89 16.98 -2.73
CA GLN A 89 4.86 16.50 -3.72
C GLN A 89 4.28 15.43 -4.65
N TYR A 90 3.45 14.52 -4.13
CA TYR A 90 2.79 13.49 -4.94
C TYR A 90 1.72 14.10 -5.83
N ALA A 91 0.90 15.01 -5.28
CA ALA A 91 -0.12 15.72 -6.04
C ALA A 91 0.50 16.51 -7.21
N LYS A 92 1.63 17.18 -6.98
CA LYS A 92 2.39 17.90 -8.03
C LYS A 92 2.96 16.94 -9.08
N PHE A 93 3.64 15.86 -8.65
CA PHE A 93 4.27 14.91 -9.56
C PHE A 93 3.25 14.26 -10.53
N TYR A 94 2.09 13.85 -10.01
CA TYR A 94 1.03 13.23 -10.81
C TYR A 94 0.02 14.23 -11.38
N LYS A 95 0.27 15.54 -11.26
CA LYS A 95 -0.58 16.63 -11.79
C LYS A 95 -2.04 16.56 -11.31
N ILE A 96 -2.25 16.27 -10.03
CA ILE A 96 -3.56 16.05 -9.42
C ILE A 96 -4.22 17.39 -9.06
N ALA A 97 -5.31 17.72 -9.78
CA ALA A 97 -6.17 18.87 -9.47
C ALA A 97 -7.53 18.47 -8.87
N GLY A 98 -7.87 17.18 -8.91
CA GLY A 98 -9.15 16.62 -8.47
C GLY A 98 -9.00 15.15 -8.09
N PRO A 99 -10.03 14.52 -7.49
CA PRO A 99 -9.89 13.13 -7.11
C PRO A 99 -9.72 12.25 -8.35
N THR A 100 -8.65 11.47 -8.37
CA THR A 100 -8.14 10.80 -9.58
C THR A 100 -7.53 9.46 -9.18
N LEU A 101 -7.89 8.39 -9.89
CA LEU A 101 -7.15 7.14 -9.84
C LEU A 101 -5.98 7.21 -10.82
N VAL A 102 -4.79 6.86 -10.38
CA VAL A 102 -3.58 6.75 -11.20
C VAL A 102 -3.04 5.33 -11.08
N ILE A 103 -2.68 4.72 -12.22
CA ILE A 103 -1.91 3.47 -12.25
C ILE A 103 -0.45 3.83 -12.50
N VAL A 104 0.44 3.30 -11.67
CA VAL A 104 1.87 3.60 -11.67
C VAL A 104 2.65 2.32 -11.87
N ASP A 105 3.56 2.34 -12.84
CA ASP A 105 4.54 1.29 -13.06
C ASP A 105 5.83 1.61 -12.33
N VAL A 106 6.37 0.62 -11.62
CA VAL A 106 7.60 0.74 -10.85
C VAL A 106 8.54 -0.41 -11.22
N HIS A 107 9.72 -0.05 -11.73
CA HIS A 107 10.85 -0.96 -11.95
C HIS A 107 12.05 -0.51 -11.14
N ASP A 108 12.73 -1.45 -10.49
CA ASP A 108 13.93 -1.17 -9.69
C ASP A 108 13.74 -0.02 -8.68
N ASN A 109 12.55 0.03 -8.07
CA ASN A 109 12.11 1.07 -7.14
C ASN A 109 12.00 2.48 -7.75
N LYS A 110 11.97 2.62 -9.07
CA LYS A 110 11.76 3.87 -9.78
C LYS A 110 10.46 3.82 -10.56
N VAL A 111 9.72 4.93 -10.52
CA VAL A 111 8.53 5.09 -11.38
C VAL A 111 9.00 5.18 -12.83
N THR A 112 8.54 4.27 -13.68
CA THR A 112 8.91 4.26 -15.12
C THR A 112 7.83 4.88 -16.00
N ARG A 113 6.55 4.69 -15.64
CA ARG A 113 5.40 5.30 -16.33
C ARG A 113 4.19 5.35 -15.40
N TRP A 114 3.24 6.22 -15.70
CA TRP A 114 1.96 6.29 -15.01
C TRP A 114 0.89 6.87 -15.91
N ALA A 115 -0.38 6.54 -15.63
CA ALA A 115 -1.52 7.10 -16.36
C ALA A 115 -2.72 7.33 -15.42
N PRO A 116 -3.49 8.42 -15.62
CA PRO A 116 -4.76 8.60 -14.94
C PRO A 116 -5.83 7.64 -15.50
N MET A 117 -6.80 7.30 -14.67
CA MET A 117 -7.95 6.47 -15.00
C MET A 117 -9.24 7.29 -14.93
N PRO A 118 -9.49 8.22 -15.88
CA PRO A 118 -10.57 9.19 -15.76
C PRO A 118 -11.97 8.57 -15.80
N LYS A 119 -12.14 7.41 -16.46
CA LYS A 119 -13.46 6.79 -16.63
C LYS A 119 -14.07 6.27 -15.33
N VAL A 120 -13.32 6.19 -14.22
CA VAL A 120 -13.90 5.84 -12.90
C VAL A 120 -15.04 6.79 -12.51
N TRP A 121 -14.98 8.05 -12.94
CA TRP A 121 -16.05 9.02 -12.67
C TRP A 121 -17.29 8.78 -13.51
N SER A 122 -17.12 8.43 -14.79
CA SER A 122 -18.23 8.13 -15.70
C SER A 122 -18.88 6.77 -15.42
N LEU A 123 -18.10 5.81 -14.89
CA LEU A 123 -18.55 4.43 -14.64
C LEU A 123 -19.09 4.22 -13.21
N VAL A 124 -19.09 5.23 -12.34
CA VAL A 124 -19.51 5.07 -10.93
C VAL A 124 -20.94 4.55 -10.75
N GLY A 125 -21.82 4.74 -11.75
CA GLY A 125 -23.17 4.19 -11.78
C GLY A 125 -23.28 2.77 -12.35
N GLN A 126 -22.21 2.26 -12.98
CA GLN A 126 -22.16 0.99 -13.71
C GLN A 126 -21.11 0.10 -13.03
N LYS A 127 -21.47 -0.49 -11.89
CA LYS A 127 -20.51 -1.17 -11.01
C LYS A 127 -19.68 -2.23 -11.74
N LYS A 128 -20.29 -3.08 -12.56
CA LYS A 128 -19.58 -4.13 -13.31
C LYS A 128 -18.47 -3.53 -14.17
N ASP A 129 -18.82 -2.58 -15.03
CA ASP A 129 -17.90 -1.96 -15.98
C ASP A 129 -16.83 -1.13 -15.26
N PHE A 130 -17.15 -0.56 -14.10
CA PHE A 130 -16.17 0.08 -13.24
C PHE A 130 -15.09 -0.90 -12.78
N LEU A 131 -15.50 -2.06 -12.26
CA LEU A 131 -14.56 -3.07 -11.74
C LEU A 131 -13.68 -3.60 -12.87
N GLU A 132 -14.29 -3.92 -14.02
CA GLU A 132 -13.57 -4.34 -15.23
C GLU A 132 -12.55 -3.28 -15.65
N TYR A 133 -12.94 -2.00 -15.74
CA TYR A 133 -12.05 -0.91 -16.12
C TYR A 133 -10.85 -0.76 -15.17
N VAL A 134 -11.07 -0.83 -13.85
CA VAL A 134 -9.97 -0.78 -12.87
C VAL A 134 -9.04 -1.98 -13.04
N GLN A 135 -9.59 -3.17 -13.23
CA GLN A 135 -8.82 -4.38 -13.39
C GLN A 135 -8.00 -4.39 -14.67
N GLU A 136 -8.57 -3.97 -15.80
CA GLU A 136 -7.84 -3.82 -17.06
C GLU A 136 -6.65 -2.86 -16.92
N GLY A 137 -6.87 -1.68 -16.32
CA GLY A 137 -5.78 -0.72 -16.13
C GLY A 137 -4.61 -1.25 -15.31
N VAL A 138 -4.88 -2.01 -14.24
CA VAL A 138 -3.81 -2.65 -13.45
C VAL A 138 -3.14 -3.79 -14.24
N ARG A 139 -3.92 -4.60 -14.96
CA ARG A 139 -3.43 -5.74 -15.75
C ARG A 139 -2.51 -5.30 -16.89
N ASP A 140 -2.87 -4.23 -17.60
CA ASP A 140 -2.06 -3.69 -18.70
C ASP A 140 -0.66 -3.28 -18.22
N TYR A 141 -0.59 -2.72 -17.01
CA TYR A 141 0.67 -2.34 -16.39
C TYR A 141 1.48 -3.57 -15.95
N LEU A 142 0.82 -4.59 -15.40
CA LEU A 142 1.46 -5.86 -15.02
C LEU A 142 2.02 -6.63 -16.23
N GLU A 143 1.33 -6.60 -17.36
CA GLU A 143 1.69 -7.32 -18.59
C GLU A 143 2.62 -6.53 -19.52
N LYS A 144 3.11 -5.35 -19.10
CA LYS A 144 3.94 -4.45 -19.92
C LYS A 144 3.29 -4.00 -21.24
N LYS A 145 1.96 -3.99 -21.33
CA LYS A 145 1.27 -3.41 -22.48
C LYS A 145 1.40 -1.89 -22.40
N ALA A 146 1.87 -1.25 -23.48
CA ALA A 146 1.95 0.20 -23.55
C ALA A 146 0.54 0.77 -23.60
N VAL A 147 0.05 1.34 -22.50
CA VAL A 147 -1.12 2.22 -22.57
C VAL A 147 -0.63 3.53 -23.15
N ALA A 148 -0.93 3.76 -24.43
CA ALA A 148 -0.72 5.06 -25.08
C ALA A 148 -1.42 6.11 -24.21
N SER A 149 -0.62 6.98 -23.57
CA SER A 149 -1.14 8.14 -22.88
C SER A 149 -2.00 8.93 -23.86
N ALA A 150 -3.20 9.31 -23.40
CA ALA A 150 -4.02 10.29 -24.09
C ALA A 150 -3.16 11.55 -24.31
N SER A 151 -2.70 11.69 -25.54
CA SER A 151 -2.19 12.91 -26.13
C SER A 151 -3.25 13.99 -25.94
N SER A 152 -2.99 14.95 -25.05
CA SER A 152 -3.54 16.28 -25.18
C SER A 152 -2.63 17.08 -26.11
N ASP A 153 -2.58 16.67 -27.37
CA ASP A 153 -2.13 17.46 -28.50
C ASP A 153 -3.31 17.57 -29.46
N THR A 154 -3.94 18.74 -29.44
CA THR A 154 -4.44 19.53 -30.58
C THR A 154 -5.65 20.34 -30.11
N ARG A 155 -5.43 21.59 -29.74
CA ARG A 155 -6.42 22.65 -30.00
C ARG A 155 -5.71 23.73 -30.80
N LYS A 156 -6.00 23.73 -32.10
CA LYS A 156 -6.01 24.96 -32.91
C LYS A 156 -6.98 25.95 -32.30
#